data_AF-A0A915BAC4-F1
#
_entry.id   AF-A0A915BAC4-F1
#
_cell.length_a   1.000
_cell.length_b   1.000
_cell.length_c   1.000
_cell.angle_alpha   90.00
_cell.angle_beta   90.00
_cell.angle_gamma   90.00
#
_symmetry.space_group_name_H-M   'P 1'
#
loop_
_entity.id
_entity.type
_entity.pdbx_description
1 polymer ?
#
loop_
_entity_poly.entity_id
_entity_poly.type
_entity_poly.pdbx_seq_one_letter_code
_entity_poly.pdbx_strand_id
1 'polypeptide(L)'
;MLNYLYDVRRGNTFRFTLRKESASTTGLTEYVINNSILPFTVAIVDTPGLVNEKGYKGTSGIIKEWFEEELRSVGEFRLDAISLVLKNDEDELGWPYIHELAEVKRMFGDDLKTNVLPVITHTEVSRHIVVL
;
A
#
# COMPACT_ATOMS: atom_id res chain seq x y z
N MET A 1 5.11 8.76 -1.68
CA MET A 1 3.92 8.93 -2.52
C MET A 1 3.40 10.36 -2.57
N LEU A 2 2.97 10.98 -1.46
CA LEU A 2 2.40 12.35 -1.49
C LEU A 2 3.31 13.39 -2.15
N ASN A 3 4.60 13.41 -1.77
CA ASN A 3 5.56 14.30 -2.43
C ASN A 3 5.62 14.12 -3.96
N TYR A 4 5.40 12.91 -4.48
CA TYR A 4 5.36 12.66 -5.92
C TYR A 4 4.05 13.15 -6.54
N LEU A 5 2.90 12.85 -5.92
CA LEU A 5 1.58 13.26 -6.41
C LEU A 5 1.43 14.78 -6.51
N TYR A 6 2.06 15.53 -5.61
CA TYR A 6 2.06 16.99 -5.61
C TYR A 6 3.26 17.61 -6.34
N ASP A 7 4.05 16.83 -7.08
CA ASP A 7 5.28 17.27 -7.76
C ASP A 7 6.20 18.12 -6.83
N VAL A 8 6.36 17.68 -5.58
CA VAL A 8 7.24 18.33 -4.60
C VAL A 8 8.69 18.04 -4.96
N ARG A 9 9.40 19.07 -5.38
CA ARG A 9 10.80 19.07 -5.78
C ARG A 9 11.70 19.59 -4.66
N ARG A 10 13.02 19.35 -4.81
CA ARG A 10 14.03 19.81 -3.84
C ARG A 10 14.01 21.32 -3.56
N GLY A 11 13.55 22.14 -4.51
CA GLY A 11 13.46 23.59 -4.36
C GLY A 11 12.21 24.08 -3.61
N ASN A 12 11.24 23.21 -3.32
CA ASN A 12 10.05 23.62 -2.59
C ASN A 12 10.33 23.82 -1.10
N THR A 13 9.60 24.76 -0.49
CA THR A 13 9.74 25.13 0.94
C THR A 13 9.05 24.16 1.89
N PHE A 14 8.42 23.10 1.38
CA PHE A 14 7.71 22.11 2.17
C PHE A 14 7.97 20.70 1.64
N ARG A 15 7.78 19.71 2.53
CA ARG A 15 7.81 18.29 2.19
C ARG A 15 6.95 17.51 3.17
N PHE A 16 6.20 16.53 2.67
CA PHE A 16 5.51 15.56 3.51
C PHE A 16 6.53 14.54 4.03
N THR A 17 6.64 14.42 5.35
CA THR A 17 7.51 13.46 6.03
C THR A 17 6.70 12.56 6.95
N LEU A 18 7.12 11.31 7.09
CA LEU A 18 6.56 10.41 8.10
C LEU A 18 6.96 10.90 9.50
N ARG A 19 6.04 10.76 10.46
CA ARG A 19 6.35 10.99 11.88
C ARG A 19 7.24 9.85 12.36
N LYS A 20 8.22 10.17 13.23
CA LYS A 20 9.31 9.26 13.62
C LYS A 20 8.86 7.98 14.34
N GLU A 21 7.64 7.96 14.85
CA GLU A 21 7.03 6.82 15.53
C GLU A 21 5.61 6.64 15.00
N SER A 22 5.37 5.53 14.31
CA SER A 22 4.04 5.02 14.00
C SER A 22 3.95 3.61 14.54
N ALA A 23 3.01 3.37 15.45
CA ALA A 23 2.68 2.01 15.87
C ALA A 23 2.20 1.19 14.67
N SER A 24 2.39 -0.13 14.71
CA SER A 24 1.82 -1.02 13.70
C SER A 24 0.31 -0.83 13.63
N THR A 25 -0.22 -0.72 12.41
CA THR A 25 -1.66 -0.69 12.18
C THR A 25 -2.28 -1.99 12.64
N THR A 26 -3.36 -1.88 13.43
CA THR A 26 -4.09 -3.03 13.97
C THR A 26 -5.32 -3.39 13.15
N GLY A 27 -5.83 -2.45 12.34
CA GLY A 27 -6.94 -2.63 11.42
C GLY A 27 -6.67 -1.92 10.10
N LEU A 28 -7.60 -2.06 9.16
CA LEU A 28 -7.58 -1.38 7.88
C LEU A 28 -7.97 0.10 8.07
N THR A 29 -7.28 1.00 7.39
CA THR A 29 -7.59 2.44 7.40
C THR A 29 -7.53 2.98 5.99
N GLU A 30 -8.62 3.59 5.55
CA GLU A 30 -8.66 4.31 4.28
C GLU A 30 -8.32 5.79 4.49
N TYR A 31 -7.31 6.27 3.76
CA TYR A 31 -6.93 7.66 3.68
C TYR A 31 -7.40 8.23 2.35
N VAL A 32 -8.40 9.11 2.39
CA VAL A 32 -8.93 9.78 1.19
C VAL A 32 -8.31 11.17 1.05
N ILE A 33 -7.56 11.36 -0.03
CA ILE A 33 -6.96 12.63 -0.41
C ILE A 33 -7.86 13.24 -1.49
N ASN A 34 -8.74 14.12 -1.05
CA ASN A 34 -9.59 14.92 -1.90
C ASN A 34 -9.21 16.39 -1.72
N ASN A 35 -8.58 16.99 -2.72
CA ASN A 35 -8.17 18.38 -2.68
C ASN A 35 -8.35 19.03 -4.05
N SER A 36 -8.46 20.35 -4.07
CA SER A 36 -8.70 21.13 -5.30
C SER A 36 -7.54 21.19 -6.28
N ILE A 37 -6.33 20.77 -5.88
CA ILE A 37 -5.12 20.81 -6.71
C ILE A 37 -5.04 19.59 -7.63
N LEU A 38 -5.52 18.42 -7.16
CA LEU A 38 -5.55 17.21 -7.95
C LEU A 38 -6.88 17.12 -8.74
N PRO A 39 -6.87 16.83 -10.04
CA PRO A 39 -8.10 16.63 -10.83
C PRO A 39 -8.77 15.27 -10.55
N PHE A 40 -8.34 14.57 -9.50
CA PHE A 40 -8.81 13.26 -9.08
C PHE A 40 -8.68 13.11 -7.55
N THR A 41 -9.50 12.21 -7.00
CA THR A 41 -9.38 11.76 -5.60
C THR A 41 -8.44 10.56 -5.54
N VAL A 42 -7.60 10.50 -4.52
CA VAL A 42 -6.76 9.33 -4.23
C VAL A 42 -7.22 8.70 -2.93
N ALA A 43 -7.62 7.43 -2.97
CA ALA A 43 -7.82 6.61 -1.79
C ALA A 43 -6.60 5.71 -1.57
N ILE A 44 -6.07 5.70 -0.35
CA ILE A 44 -4.97 4.82 0.06
C ILE A 44 -5.49 3.95 1.19
N VAL A 45 -5.48 2.64 0.98
CA VAL A 45 -5.93 1.69 2.00
C VAL A 45 -4.71 1.09 2.66
N ASP A 46 -4.45 1.52 3.89
CA ASP A 46 -3.41 0.96 4.73
C ASP A 46 -3.96 -0.25 5.47
N THR A 47 -3.18 -1.33 5.48
CA THR A 47 -3.59 -2.61 6.06
C THR A 47 -2.64 -3.01 7.18
N PRO A 48 -3.10 -3.83 8.14
CA PRO A 48 -2.19 -4.42 9.12
C PRO A 48 -1.08 -5.21 8.44
N GLY A 49 0.15 -5.01 8.93
CA GLY A 49 1.30 -5.75 8.45
C GLY A 49 1.15 -7.27 8.61
N LEU A 50 1.81 -8.02 7.72
CA LEU A 50 1.86 -9.48 7.78
C LEU A 50 2.76 -9.94 8.93
N VAL A 51 2.43 -11.03 9.62
CA VAL A 51 3.22 -11.59 10.74
C VAL A 51 3.35 -13.11 10.58
N ASN A 52 4.52 -13.72 10.83
CA ASN A 52 4.64 -15.09 11.39
C ASN A 52 5.99 -15.30 12.13
N GLU A 53 6.17 -16.31 12.99
CA GLU A 53 6.42 -17.73 12.59
C GLU A 53 5.25 -18.72 12.72
N LYS A 54 4.19 -18.47 13.50
CA LYS A 54 2.89 -19.21 13.42
C LYS A 54 1.66 -18.33 13.70
N GLY A 55 1.83 -17.00 13.61
CA GLY A 55 0.84 -15.96 13.91
C GLY A 55 0.42 -15.15 12.68
N TYR A 56 -0.11 -15.83 11.66
CA TYR A 56 -0.65 -15.21 10.45
C TYR A 56 -1.93 -14.42 10.73
N LYS A 57 -2.01 -13.17 10.26
CA LYS A 57 -3.14 -12.27 10.54
C LYS A 57 -4.28 -12.31 9.52
N GLY A 58 -4.16 -13.06 8.43
CA GLY A 58 -5.21 -13.14 7.42
C GLY A 58 -5.60 -11.76 6.90
N THR A 59 -4.60 -10.96 6.51
CA THR A 59 -4.82 -9.58 6.03
C THR A 59 -5.72 -9.58 4.80
N SER A 60 -5.66 -10.60 3.95
CA SER A 60 -6.64 -10.85 2.89
C SER A 60 -8.08 -10.95 3.40
N GLY A 61 -8.33 -11.55 4.57
CA GLY A 61 -9.65 -11.59 5.19
C GLY A 61 -10.16 -10.20 5.55
N ILE A 62 -9.31 -9.36 6.13
CA ILE A 62 -9.66 -7.95 6.45
C ILE A 62 -9.94 -7.16 5.16
N ILE A 63 -9.13 -7.36 4.12
CA ILE A 63 -9.33 -6.74 2.81
C ILE A 63 -10.66 -7.20 2.20
N LYS A 64 -10.99 -8.49 2.33
CA LYS A 64 -12.23 -9.08 1.83
C LYS A 64 -13.45 -8.45 2.49
N GLU A 65 -13.46 -8.36 3.82
CA GLU A 65 -14.56 -7.77 4.58
C GLU A 65 -14.79 -6.31 4.15
N TRP A 66 -13.72 -5.51 4.08
CA TRP A 66 -13.79 -4.13 3.62
C TRP A 66 -14.32 -4.02 2.18
N PHE A 67 -13.78 -4.82 1.25
CA PHE A 67 -14.23 -4.85 -0.14
C PHE A 67 -15.72 -5.22 -0.28
N GLU A 68 -16.18 -6.24 0.46
CA GLU A 68 -17.58 -6.66 0.45
C GLU A 68 -18.50 -5.59 1.05
N GLU A 69 -18.03 -4.85 2.06
CA GLU A 69 -18.74 -3.68 2.60
C GLU A 69 -18.85 -2.54 1.59
N GLU A 70 -17.76 -2.18 0.91
CA GLU A 70 -17.76 -1.16 -0.15
C GLU A 70 -18.67 -1.53 -1.32
N LEU A 71 -18.63 -2.80 -1.77
CA LEU A 71 -19.56 -3.28 -2.80
C LEU A 71 -21.02 -3.21 -2.34
N ARG A 72 -21.31 -3.52 -1.08
CA ARG A 72 -22.68 -3.44 -0.54
C ARG A 72 -23.16 -1.99 -0.42
N SER A 73 -22.27 -1.05 -0.12
CA SER A 73 -22.63 0.35 0.12
C SER A 73 -22.71 1.18 -1.17
N VAL A 74 -21.77 1.01 -2.09
CA VAL A 74 -21.63 1.82 -3.32
C VAL A 74 -22.13 1.08 -4.57
N GLY A 75 -22.13 -0.26 -4.56
CA GLY A 75 -22.56 -1.08 -5.70
C GLY A 75 -21.51 -1.28 -6.79
N GLU A 76 -20.37 -0.57 -6.69
CA GLU A 76 -19.21 -0.74 -7.55
C GLU A 76 -17.92 -0.61 -6.75
N PHE A 77 -16.87 -1.30 -7.19
CA PHE A 77 -15.56 -1.25 -6.55
C PHE A 77 -14.46 -1.32 -7.59
N ARG A 78 -13.43 -0.48 -7.45
CA ARG A 78 -12.29 -0.44 -8.35
C ARG A 78 -10.99 -0.39 -7.56
N LEU A 79 -10.08 -1.32 -7.86
CA LEU A 79 -8.73 -1.36 -7.31
C LEU A 79 -7.70 -1.11 -8.41
N ASP A 80 -7.05 0.05 -8.38
CA ASP A 80 -6.08 0.47 -9.40
C ASP A 80 -4.69 -0.14 -9.24
N ALA A 81 -4.22 -0.28 -8.00
CA ALA A 81 -2.90 -0.83 -7.69
C ALA A 81 -2.85 -1.48 -6.32
N ILE A 82 -1.94 -2.45 -6.17
CA ILE A 82 -1.57 -3.04 -4.88
C ILE A 82 -0.11 -2.68 -4.62
N SER A 83 0.16 -2.03 -3.49
CA SER A 83 1.55 -1.71 -3.11
C SER A 83 2.09 -2.74 -2.13
N LEU A 84 3.15 -3.45 -2.52
CA LEU A 84 3.87 -4.35 -1.62
C LEU A 84 5.01 -3.57 -0.96
N VAL A 85 4.87 -3.29 0.33
CA VAL A 85 5.89 -2.54 1.08
C VAL A 85 6.89 -3.52 1.70
N LEU A 86 8.13 -3.46 1.24
CA LEU A 86 9.23 -4.31 1.67
C LEU A 86 10.34 -3.45 2.25
N LYS A 87 11.11 -3.97 3.20
CA LYS A 87 12.34 -3.31 3.61
C LYS A 87 13.47 -3.74 2.67
N ASN A 88 14.47 -2.88 2.52
CA ASN A 88 15.63 -3.17 1.67
C ASN A 88 16.49 -4.34 2.19
N ASP A 89 16.41 -4.62 3.49
CA ASP A 89 17.08 -5.75 4.15
C ASP A 89 16.22 -7.02 4.22
N GLU A 90 15.10 -7.06 3.50
CA GLU A 90 14.31 -8.28 3.33
C GLU A 90 14.95 -9.19 2.27
N ASP A 91 15.57 -10.29 2.70
CA ASP A 91 16.37 -11.16 1.84
C ASP A 91 15.52 -12.09 0.94
N GLU A 92 14.30 -12.45 1.36
CA GLU A 92 13.41 -13.35 0.61
C GLU A 92 11.92 -12.99 0.74
N LEU A 93 11.20 -13.00 -0.39
CA LEU A 93 9.75 -12.91 -0.44
C LEU A 93 9.14 -14.30 -0.29
N GLY A 94 8.98 -14.76 0.95
CA GLY A 94 8.43 -16.07 1.28
C GLY A 94 6.98 -16.06 1.73
N TRP A 95 6.57 -17.17 2.36
CA TRP A 95 5.35 -17.22 3.17
C TRP A 95 5.53 -16.30 4.40
N PRO A 96 4.58 -15.43 4.78
CA PRO A 96 3.19 -15.35 4.31
C PRO A 96 2.90 -14.42 3.11
N TYR A 97 3.88 -13.64 2.64
CA TYR A 97 3.67 -12.59 1.63
C TYR A 97 3.08 -13.10 0.31
N ILE A 98 3.65 -14.18 -0.25
CA ILE A 98 3.17 -14.76 -1.50
C ILE A 98 1.72 -15.23 -1.38
N HIS A 99 1.38 -15.84 -0.24
CA HIS A 99 0.03 -16.36 0.00
C HIS A 99 -1.01 -15.24 0.07
N GLU A 100 -0.71 -14.17 0.81
CA GLU A 100 -1.61 -13.00 0.90
C GLU A 100 -1.79 -12.33 -0.45
N LEU A 101 -0.72 -12.15 -1.22
CA LEU A 101 -0.81 -11.57 -2.56
C LEU A 101 -1.66 -12.43 -3.49
N ALA A 102 -1.52 -13.76 -3.42
CA ALA A 102 -2.31 -14.69 -4.22
C ALA A 102 -3.80 -14.64 -3.84
N GLU A 103 -4.13 -14.59 -2.54
CA GLU A 103 -5.50 -14.43 -2.05
C GLU A 103 -6.11 -13.11 -2.50
N VAL A 104 -5.38 -11.99 -2.34
CA VAL A 104 -5.79 -10.67 -2.82
C VAL A 104 -6.02 -10.68 -4.32
N LYS A 105 -5.11 -11.28 -5.08
CA LYS A 105 -5.28 -11.42 -6.54
C LYS A 105 -6.55 -12.22 -6.89
N ARG A 106 -6.79 -13.34 -6.20
CA ARG A 106 -7.97 -14.17 -6.42
C ARG A 106 -9.28 -13.44 -6.10
N MET A 107 -9.29 -12.60 -5.06
CA MET A 107 -10.49 -11.84 -4.66
C MET A 107 -11.00 -10.90 -5.74
N PHE A 108 -10.11 -10.23 -6.45
CA PHE A 108 -10.48 -9.27 -7.49
C PHE A 108 -10.44 -9.85 -8.91
N GLY A 109 -10.14 -11.15 -9.05
CA GLY A 109 -10.15 -11.90 -10.31
C GLY A 109 -9.01 -11.56 -11.28
N ASP A 110 -8.94 -12.26 -12.42
CA ASP A 110 -7.96 -11.97 -13.48
C ASP A 110 -8.26 -10.64 -14.22
N ASP A 111 -9.42 -10.03 -13.96
CA ASP A 111 -9.77 -8.67 -14.41
C ASP A 111 -9.02 -7.57 -13.64
N LEU A 112 -8.20 -7.93 -12.65
CA LEU A 112 -7.15 -7.06 -12.11
C LEU A 112 -6.21 -6.62 -13.25
N LYS A 113 -6.55 -5.52 -13.92
CA LYS A 113 -5.58 -4.60 -14.56
C LYS A 113 -4.72 -3.88 -13.50
N THR A 114 -4.47 -4.53 -12.38
CA THR A 114 -4.03 -3.90 -11.15
C THR A 114 -2.53 -4.04 -11.09
N ASN A 115 -1.88 -2.89 -11.07
CA ASN A 115 -0.44 -2.82 -11.03
C ASN A 115 0.01 -3.24 -9.63
N VAL A 116 0.79 -4.32 -9.53
CA VAL A 116 1.53 -4.61 -8.30
C VAL A 116 2.76 -3.70 -8.29
N LEU A 117 2.79 -2.76 -7.36
CA LEU A 117 3.84 -1.75 -7.23
C LEU A 117 4.70 -2.08 -6.00
N PRO A 118 5.87 -2.71 -6.15
CA PRO A 118 6.76 -2.90 -5.03
C PRO A 118 7.29 -1.55 -4.54
N VAL A 119 7.23 -1.33 -3.23
CA VAL A 119 7.79 -0.16 -2.55
C VAL A 119 8.88 -0.66 -1.61
N ILE A 120 10.14 -0.38 -1.95
CA ILE A 120 11.27 -0.72 -1.10
C ILE A 120 11.54 0.46 -0.16
N THR A 121 11.51 0.19 1.14
CA THR A 121 11.75 1.14 2.23
C THR A 121 13.12 0.90 2.85
N HIS A 122 13.59 1.82 3.71
CA HIS A 122 14.93 1.76 4.29
C HIS A 122 16.04 1.74 3.23
N THR A 123 15.78 2.32 2.06
CA THR A 123 16.70 2.45 0.93
C THR A 123 17.69 3.62 1.11
N GLU A 124 17.87 4.11 2.34
CA GLU A 124 18.89 5.11 2.63
C GLU A 124 20.28 4.47 2.49
N VAL A 125 20.74 4.39 1.25
CA VAL A 125 22.09 3.98 0.91
C VAL A 125 22.96 5.24 0.99
N SER A 126 24.04 5.17 1.76
CA SER A 126 25.08 6.22 1.83
C SER A 126 25.81 6.48 0.50
N ARG A 127 25.39 5.85 -0.61
CA ARG A 127 25.88 6.08 -1.97
C ARG A 127 24.77 5.97 -3.02
N HIS A 128 24.92 6.81 -4.03
CA HIS A 128 23.98 7.03 -5.13
C HIS A 128 23.52 5.73 -5.81
N ILE A 129 22.20 5.55 -5.89
CA ILE A 129 21.58 4.59 -6.82
C ILE A 129 20.63 5.37 -7.73
N VAL A 130 20.81 5.15 -9.03
CA VAL A 130 19.85 5.47 -10.09
C VAL A 130 18.88 4.29 -10.15
N VAL A 131 17.58 4.55 -10.04
CA VAL A 131 16.53 3.55 -10.25
C VAL A 131 16.06 3.67 -11.69
N LEU A 132 16.05 2.54 -12.43
CA LEU A 132 15.45 2.40 -13.76
C LEU A 132 13.92 2.27 -13.65
#